data_AF-G5I9D5-F1
#
_entry.id   AF-G5I9D5-F1
#
_cell.length_a   1.000
_cell.length_b   1.000
_cell.length_c   1.000
_cell.angle_alpha   90.00
_cell.angle_beta   90.00
_cell.angle_gamma   90.00
#
_symmetry.space_group_name_H-M   'P 1'
#
loop_
_entity.id
_entity.type
_entity.pdbx_description
1 polymer ?
#
loop_
_entity_poly.entity_id
_entity_poly.type
_entity_poly.pdbx_seq_one_letter_code
_entity_poly.pdbx_strand_id
1 'polypeptide(L)'
;MEILDRSLAHIQITVTCLDNKKAFTYEKASPPSQRILAIQKLQESGFDVSIRLSPVIEEFMDFDMLNSLGIERCVIEFLRINTWIRQWFKEVDFTKYSLQHGGYRHLPLDVKLKILDKIHIPEKTICEDVTEHYEYWRQHVNPNREDCCNLRIL
;
A
#
# COMPACT_ATOMS: atom_id res chain seq x y z
N MET A 1 -0.93 -12.53 29.78
CA MET A 1 0.11 -12.77 28.75
C MET A 1 -0.11 -11.72 27.69
N GLU A 2 0.77 -10.73 27.59
CA GLU A 2 0.78 -9.85 26.42
C GLU A 2 1.34 -10.67 25.26
N ILE A 3 0.59 -10.78 24.16
CA ILE A 3 0.96 -11.62 23.01
C ILE A 3 2.01 -10.92 22.13
N LEU A 4 2.10 -9.60 22.20
CA LEU A 4 3.00 -8.76 21.40
C LEU A 4 3.69 -7.72 22.30
N ASP A 5 5.00 -7.55 22.11
CA ASP A 5 5.80 -6.50 22.75
C ASP A 5 5.74 -5.22 21.90
N ARG A 6 5.27 -4.11 22.47
CA ARG A 6 5.14 -2.82 21.74
C ARG A 6 6.46 -2.27 21.22
N SER A 7 7.58 -2.61 21.84
CA SER A 7 8.91 -2.13 21.44
C SER A 7 9.51 -2.92 20.29
N LEU A 8 8.99 -4.12 20.02
CA LEU A 8 9.53 -5.04 19.01
C LEU A 8 8.54 -5.36 17.89
N ALA A 9 7.23 -5.28 18.16
CA ALA A 9 6.20 -5.66 17.21
C ALA A 9 5.99 -4.56 16.17
N HIS A 10 6.33 -4.88 14.93
CA HIS A 10 5.93 -4.11 13.74
C HIS A 10 4.75 -4.82 13.07
N ILE A 11 3.64 -4.12 12.89
CA ILE A 11 2.39 -4.70 12.40
C ILE A 11 1.98 -4.02 11.10
N GLN A 12 1.72 -4.81 10.06
CA GLN A 12 1.19 -4.31 8.80
C GLN A 12 -0.11 -5.01 8.48
N ILE A 13 -1.15 -4.23 8.17
CA ILE A 13 -2.46 -4.77 7.77
C ILE A 13 -2.77 -4.29 6.35
N THR A 14 -2.88 -5.23 5.43
CA THR A 14 -3.14 -4.94 4.02
C THR A 14 -4.57 -4.44 3.80
N VAL A 15 -4.74 -3.35 3.06
CA VAL A 15 -6.02 -2.82 2.59
C VAL A 15 -5.88 -2.42 1.12
N THR A 16 -6.57 -3.11 0.21
CA THR A 16 -6.48 -2.88 -1.25
C THR A 16 -7.46 -1.81 -1.76
N CYS A 17 -8.62 -1.69 -1.12
CA CYS A 17 -9.60 -0.63 -1.30
C CYS A 17 -10.41 -0.45 -0.02
N LEU A 18 -11.17 0.65 0.07
CA LEU A 18 -11.98 0.97 1.25
C LEU A 18 -13.43 0.45 1.17
N ASP A 19 -13.85 -0.02 0.00
CA ASP A 19 -15.17 -0.62 -0.22
C ASP A 19 -15.17 -2.12 0.10
N ASN A 20 -15.97 -2.50 1.10
CA ASN A 20 -16.15 -3.89 1.52
C ASN A 20 -16.66 -4.81 0.41
N LYS A 21 -17.69 -4.38 -0.33
CA LYS A 21 -18.29 -5.18 -1.40
C LYS A 21 -17.30 -5.37 -2.54
N LYS A 22 -16.58 -4.30 -2.91
CA LYS A 22 -15.56 -4.35 -3.95
C LYS A 22 -14.43 -5.30 -3.56
N ALA A 23 -13.89 -5.20 -2.34
CA ALA A 23 -12.84 -6.10 -1.87
C ALA A 23 -13.25 -7.57 -1.96
N PHE A 24 -14.49 -7.92 -1.58
CA PHE A 24 -14.99 -9.30 -1.67
C PHE A 24 -15.08 -9.86 -3.11
N THR A 25 -15.00 -9.02 -4.13
CA THR A 25 -14.98 -9.51 -5.53
C THR A 25 -13.65 -10.17 -5.89
N TYR A 26 -12.56 -9.87 -5.17
CA TYR A 26 -11.23 -10.38 -5.48
C TYR A 26 -10.41 -10.85 -4.26
N GLU A 27 -10.88 -10.61 -3.03
CA GLU A 27 -10.26 -11.07 -1.79
C GLU A 27 -11.16 -12.06 -1.04
N LYS A 28 -10.52 -13.03 -0.37
CA LYS A 28 -11.16 -13.91 0.63
C LYS A 28 -10.63 -13.59 2.02
N ALA A 29 -10.76 -12.32 2.44
CA ALA A 29 -10.22 -11.80 3.69
C ALA A 29 -11.28 -11.03 4.49
N SER A 30 -10.96 -10.64 5.71
CA SER A 30 -11.80 -9.74 6.50
C SER A 30 -12.05 -8.44 5.73
N PRO A 31 -13.27 -7.87 5.84
CA PRO A 31 -13.63 -6.66 5.11
C PRO A 31 -12.66 -5.50 5.44
N PRO A 32 -12.32 -4.64 4.46
CA PRO A 32 -11.55 -3.41 4.67
C PRO A 32 -11.92 -2.64 5.93
N SER A 33 -13.21 -2.44 6.21
CA SER A 33 -13.65 -1.69 7.39
C SER A 33 -13.19 -2.30 8.72
N GLN A 34 -13.14 -3.64 8.83
CA GLN A 34 -12.63 -4.31 10.02
C GLN A 34 -11.11 -4.23 10.13
N ARG A 35 -10.41 -4.29 8.98
CA ARG A 35 -8.95 -4.13 8.92
C ARG A 35 -8.54 -2.72 9.34
N ILE A 36 -9.24 -1.69 8.86
CA ILE A 36 -9.04 -0.29 9.24
C ILE A 36 -9.27 -0.10 10.74
N LEU A 37 -10.37 -0.65 11.28
CA LEU A 37 -10.65 -0.60 12.72
C LEU A 37 -9.54 -1.25 13.55
N ALA A 38 -8.97 -2.37 13.07
CA ALA A 38 -7.84 -3.02 13.74
C ALA A 38 -6.58 -2.14 13.72
N ILE A 39 -6.27 -1.49 12.59
CA ILE A 39 -5.14 -0.55 12.48
C ILE A 39 -5.29 0.59 13.48
N GLN A 40 -6.46 1.23 13.53
CA GLN A 40 -6.73 2.34 14.44
C GLN A 40 -6.56 1.93 15.91
N LYS A 41 -7.12 0.78 16.30
CA LYS A 41 -6.98 0.27 17.68
C LYS A 41 -5.54 -0.06 18.05
N LEU A 42 -4.76 -0.61 17.12
CA LEU A 42 -3.35 -0.91 17.35
C LEU A 42 -2.54 0.39 17.50
N GLN A 43 -2.82 1.39 16.66
CA GLN A 43 -2.19 2.70 16.73
C GLN A 43 -2.51 3.41 18.05
N GLU A 44 -3.79 3.45 18.45
CA GLU A 44 -4.25 4.00 19.73
C GLU A 44 -3.61 3.28 20.93
N SER A 45 -3.30 1.99 20.78
CA SER A 45 -2.62 1.18 21.81
C SER A 45 -1.10 1.37 21.81
N GLY A 46 -0.55 2.23 20.95
CA GLY A 46 0.88 2.55 20.88
C GLY A 46 1.74 1.51 20.18
N PHE A 47 1.17 0.63 19.35
CA PHE A 47 1.96 -0.29 18.52
C PHE A 47 2.53 0.43 17.29
N ASP A 48 3.69 -0.02 16.83
CA ASP A 48 4.19 0.32 15.50
C ASP A 48 3.34 -0.41 14.45
N VAL A 49 2.35 0.29 13.90
CA VAL A 49 1.40 -0.25 12.93
C VAL A 49 1.36 0.62 11.68
N SER A 50 1.28 -0.03 10.52
CA SER A 50 1.11 0.61 9.22
C SER A 50 -0.08 0.02 8.46
N ILE A 51 -0.83 0.88 7.76
CA ILE A 51 -1.69 0.40 6.67
C ILE A 51 -0.81 -0.02 5.50
N ARG A 52 -1.06 -1.19 4.92
CA ARG A 52 -0.34 -1.62 3.70
C ARG A 52 -1.27 -1.57 2.51
N LEU A 53 -1.11 -0.56 1.67
CA LEU A 53 -1.86 -0.41 0.44
C LEU A 53 -1.23 -1.27 -0.65
N SER A 54 -1.64 -2.54 -0.70
CA SER A 54 -0.96 -3.57 -1.49
C SER A 54 -1.95 -4.51 -2.21
N PRO A 55 -2.21 -4.32 -3.52
CA PRO A 55 -1.75 -3.21 -4.34
C PRO A 55 -2.62 -1.95 -4.17
N VAL A 56 -2.04 -0.77 -4.38
CA VAL A 56 -2.78 0.44 -4.76
C VAL A 56 -3.27 0.28 -6.20
N ILE A 57 -4.58 0.42 -6.37
CA ILE A 57 -5.26 0.52 -7.67
C ILE A 57 -6.03 1.83 -7.64
N GLU A 58 -5.60 2.80 -8.45
CA GLU A 58 -6.13 4.16 -8.45
C GLU A 58 -7.66 4.19 -8.60
N GLU A 59 -8.20 3.37 -9.51
CA GLU A 59 -9.63 3.32 -9.81
C GLU A 59 -10.47 2.71 -8.67
N PHE A 60 -9.86 2.00 -7.72
CA PHE A 60 -10.57 1.35 -6.60
C PHE A 60 -10.40 2.09 -5.28
N MET A 61 -9.51 3.08 -5.21
CA MET A 61 -9.18 3.76 -3.96
C MET A 61 -9.95 5.08 -3.82
N ASP A 62 -10.68 5.20 -2.72
CA ASP A 62 -11.21 6.48 -2.27
C ASP A 62 -10.14 7.20 -1.44
N PHE A 63 -9.40 8.09 -2.09
CA PHE A 63 -8.29 8.82 -1.45
C PHE A 63 -8.78 9.84 -0.41
N ASP A 64 -9.95 10.45 -0.61
CA ASP A 64 -10.50 11.41 0.35
C ASP A 64 -10.85 10.69 1.66
N MET A 65 -11.53 9.54 1.56
CA MET A 65 -11.81 8.70 2.71
C MET A 65 -10.51 8.18 3.35
N LEU A 66 -9.55 7.68 2.55
CA LEU A 66 -8.25 7.21 3.05
C LEU A 66 -7.56 8.25 3.92
N ASN A 67 -7.52 9.50 3.43
CA ASN A 67 -6.86 10.61 4.09
C ASN A 67 -7.61 11.06 5.36
N SER A 68 -8.88 10.71 5.51
CA SER A 68 -9.68 11.00 6.72
C SER A 68 -9.52 9.96 7.85
N LEU A 69 -8.86 8.81 7.60
CA LEU A 69 -8.82 7.69 8.55
C LEU A 69 -7.95 7.93 9.81
N GLY A 70 -7.13 8.99 9.83
CA GLY A 70 -6.23 9.27 10.95
C GLY A 70 -5.10 8.24 11.13
N ILE A 71 -4.71 7.54 10.06
CA ILE A 71 -3.61 6.57 10.07
C ILE A 71 -2.29 7.31 9.85
N GLU A 72 -1.28 7.00 10.66
CA GLU A 72 -0.01 7.73 10.65
C GLU A 72 1.04 7.17 9.69
N ARG A 73 1.02 5.85 9.44
CA ARG A 73 2.04 5.14 8.65
C ARG A 73 1.43 4.31 7.54
N CYS A 74 2.05 4.34 6.37
CA CYS A 74 1.61 3.61 5.18
C CYS A 74 2.79 2.95 4.45
N VAL A 75 2.60 1.68 4.11
CA VAL A 75 3.42 0.95 3.12
C VAL A 75 2.63 0.88 1.82
N ILE A 76 3.23 1.30 0.70
CA ILE A 76 2.58 1.38 -0.61
C ILE A 76 3.24 0.39 -1.56
N GLU A 77 2.42 -0.42 -2.24
CA GLU A 77 2.82 -1.28 -3.35
C GLU A 77 1.91 -1.02 -4.54
N PHE A 78 2.47 -0.75 -5.71
CA PHE A 78 1.68 -0.56 -6.93
C PHE A 78 1.30 -1.90 -7.56
N LEU A 79 0.15 -1.96 -8.23
CA LEU A 79 -0.24 -3.15 -8.98
C LEU A 79 0.81 -3.50 -10.04
N ARG A 80 1.24 -4.76 -10.04
CA ARG A 80 2.00 -5.38 -11.15
C ARG A 80 1.08 -6.31 -11.92
N ILE A 81 1.14 -6.26 -13.24
CA ILE A 81 0.22 -7.00 -14.09
C ILE A 81 0.96 -8.12 -14.79
N ASN A 82 0.51 -9.35 -14.54
CA ASN A 82 0.78 -10.49 -15.42
C ASN A 82 -0.38 -10.68 -16.41
N THR A 83 -0.29 -11.71 -17.25
CA THR A 83 -1.32 -12.05 -18.24
C THR A 83 -2.69 -12.37 -17.62
N TRP A 84 -2.75 -12.89 -16.39
CA TRP A 84 -3.99 -13.32 -15.74
C TRP A 84 -4.77 -12.18 -15.10
N ILE A 85 -4.09 -11.22 -14.46
CA ILE A 85 -4.72 -10.09 -13.74
C ILE A 85 -5.64 -9.27 -14.65
N ARG A 86 -5.32 -9.18 -15.95
CA ARG A 86 -6.14 -8.46 -16.92
C ARG A 86 -7.58 -8.96 -17.03
N GLN A 87 -7.80 -10.24 -16.72
CA GLN A 87 -9.13 -10.84 -16.78
C GLN A 87 -9.97 -10.53 -15.54
N TRP A 88 -9.33 -10.19 -14.42
CA TRP A 88 -9.99 -10.05 -13.12
C TRP A 88 -10.45 -8.60 -12.86
N PHE A 89 -9.70 -7.59 -13.33
CA PHE A 89 -10.04 -6.18 -13.07
C PHE A 89 -10.46 -5.43 -14.34
N LYS A 90 -11.71 -5.61 -14.75
CA LYS A 90 -12.27 -4.98 -15.96
C LYS A 90 -12.37 -3.46 -15.91
N GLU A 91 -12.42 -2.91 -14.70
CA GLU A 91 -12.56 -1.46 -14.44
C GLU A 91 -11.20 -0.73 -14.40
N VAL A 92 -10.08 -1.46 -14.47
CA VAL A 92 -8.74 -0.86 -14.43
C VAL A 92 -8.27 -0.56 -15.84
N ASP A 93 -7.81 0.67 -16.07
CA ASP A 93 -7.20 1.05 -17.34
C ASP A 93 -5.77 0.49 -17.45
N PHE A 94 -5.67 -0.71 -18.00
CA PHE A 94 -4.40 -1.38 -18.23
C PHE A 94 -3.52 -0.74 -19.32
N THR A 95 -4.02 0.27 -20.06
CA THR A 95 -3.19 0.99 -21.04
C THR A 95 -2.15 1.88 -20.35
N LYS A 96 -2.43 2.36 -19.13
CA LYS A 96 -1.48 3.10 -18.27
C LYS A 96 -0.26 2.26 -17.87
N TYR A 97 -0.37 0.93 -17.89
CA TYR A 97 0.69 0.02 -17.47
C TYR A 97 1.58 -0.36 -18.67
N SER A 98 2.41 0.61 -19.07
CA SER A 98 3.24 0.57 -20.27
C SER A 98 4.67 0.09 -19.99
N LEU A 99 5.16 0.19 -18.75
CA LEU A 99 6.52 -0.20 -18.40
C LEU A 99 6.61 -1.72 -18.21
N GLN A 100 7.60 -2.37 -18.82
CA GLN A 100 7.87 -3.80 -18.64
C GLN A 100 9.10 -4.00 -17.77
N HIS A 101 8.97 -4.81 -16.72
CA HIS A 101 10.08 -5.16 -15.83
C HIS A 101 9.81 -6.50 -15.14
N GLY A 102 10.81 -7.39 -15.09
CA GLY A 102 10.70 -8.68 -14.40
C GLY A 102 9.59 -9.61 -14.93
N GLY A 103 9.18 -9.47 -16.20
CA GLY A 103 8.06 -10.24 -16.78
C GLY A 103 6.66 -9.71 -16.46
N TYR A 104 6.56 -8.56 -15.77
CA TYR A 104 5.30 -7.89 -15.45
C TYR A 104 5.21 -6.54 -16.15
N ARG A 105 3.98 -6.03 -16.24
CA ARG A 105 3.71 -4.64 -16.62
C ARG A 105 3.42 -3.79 -15.39
N HIS A 106 3.97 -2.58 -15.38
CA HIS A 106 3.95 -1.63 -14.28
C HIS A 106 3.50 -0.26 -14.77
N LEU A 107 3.03 0.56 -13.85
CA LEU A 107 2.88 2.00 -14.10
C LEU A 107 4.27 2.65 -14.24
N PRO A 108 4.45 3.58 -15.19
CA PRO A 108 5.59 4.49 -15.21
C PRO A 108 5.73 5.31 -13.93
N LEU A 109 6.94 5.76 -13.60
CA LEU A 109 7.24 6.49 -12.38
C LEU A 109 6.43 7.78 -12.23
N ASP A 110 6.26 8.55 -13.31
CA ASP A 110 5.50 9.81 -13.29
C ASP A 110 4.01 9.60 -12.97
N VAL A 111 3.45 8.46 -13.39
CA VAL A 111 2.07 8.08 -13.04
C VAL A 111 1.99 7.66 -11.57
N LYS A 112 2.97 6.88 -11.08
CA LYS A 112 3.05 6.50 -9.66
C LYS A 112 3.16 7.73 -8.74
N LEU A 113 3.94 8.74 -9.14
CA LEU A 113 4.07 10.02 -8.42
C LEU A 113 2.73 10.75 -8.30
N LYS A 114 1.97 10.86 -9.40
CA LYS A 114 0.63 11.49 -9.38
C LYS A 114 -0.36 10.76 -8.46
N ILE A 115 -0.24 9.44 -8.33
CA ILE A 115 -1.06 8.65 -7.40
C ILE A 115 -0.59 8.91 -5.96
N LEU A 116 0.72 8.94 -5.72
CA LEU A 116 1.30 9.21 -4.42
C LEU A 116 0.91 10.58 -3.88
N ASP A 117 0.81 11.60 -4.74
CA ASP A 117 0.37 12.95 -4.38
C ASP A 117 -1.05 12.98 -3.79
N LYS A 118 -1.89 11.98 -4.07
CA LYS A 118 -3.25 11.86 -3.54
C LYS A 118 -3.31 11.24 -2.15
N ILE A 119 -2.22 10.62 -1.69
CA ILE A 119 -2.15 9.94 -0.39
C ILE A 119 -1.50 10.91 0.59
N HIS A 120 -2.20 11.33 1.62
CA HIS A 120 -1.74 12.35 2.59
C HIS A 120 -1.32 11.76 3.95
N ILE A 121 -1.18 10.43 4.04
CA ILE A 121 -0.69 9.76 5.25
C ILE A 121 0.72 10.28 5.59
N PRO A 122 1.03 10.69 6.84
CA PRO A 122 2.27 11.39 7.17
C PRO A 122 3.56 10.62 6.83
N GLU A 123 3.67 9.37 7.24
CA GLU A 123 4.85 8.53 7.03
C GLU A 123 4.54 7.50 5.94
N LYS A 124 5.24 7.59 4.80
CA LYS A 124 5.02 6.73 3.64
C LYS A 124 6.30 6.03 3.25
N THR A 125 6.22 4.74 3.00
CA THR A 125 7.25 3.98 2.30
C THR A 125 6.65 3.33 1.06
N ILE A 126 7.47 3.16 0.02
CA ILE A 126 7.09 2.48 -1.20
C ILE A 126 7.97 1.24 -1.34
N CYS A 127 7.33 0.07 -1.36
CA CYS A 127 7.93 -1.18 -1.79
C CYS A 127 7.76 -1.28 -3.31
N GLU A 128 8.87 -1.52 -4.00
CA GLU A 128 8.93 -1.40 -5.46
C GLU A 128 9.79 -2.50 -6.06
N ASP A 129 9.25 -3.16 -7.09
CA ASP A 129 9.92 -4.25 -7.80
C ASP A 129 10.79 -3.73 -8.98
N VAL A 130 10.49 -2.53 -9.48
CA VAL A 130 11.25 -1.92 -10.59
C VAL A 130 12.49 -1.24 -10.03
N THR A 131 13.68 -1.74 -10.40
CA THR A 131 14.96 -1.31 -9.80
C THR A 131 15.18 0.20 -9.86
N GLU A 132 14.95 0.83 -11.01
CA GLU A 132 15.15 2.27 -11.19
C GLU A 132 14.15 3.10 -10.37
N HIS A 133 12.93 2.59 -10.22
CA HIS A 133 11.92 3.26 -9.38
C HIS A 133 12.25 3.08 -7.91
N TYR A 134 12.71 1.88 -7.49
CA TYR A 134 13.16 1.64 -6.13
C TYR A 134 14.26 2.61 -5.73
N GLU A 135 15.26 2.83 -6.59
CA GLU A 135 16.31 3.83 -6.33
C GLU A 135 15.76 5.25 -6.19
N TYR A 136 14.75 5.62 -7.00
CA TYR A 136 14.07 6.89 -6.83
C TYR A 136 13.38 6.99 -5.46
N TRP A 137 12.57 5.99 -5.09
CA TRP A 137 11.85 5.99 -3.81
C TRP A 137 12.80 6.00 -2.62
N ARG A 138 13.87 5.20 -2.68
CA ARG A 138 14.95 5.16 -1.69
C ARG A 138 15.59 6.54 -1.46
N GLN A 139 15.80 7.31 -2.52
CA GLN A 139 16.48 8.60 -2.43
C GLN A 139 15.55 9.75 -2.01
N HIS A 140 14.27 9.69 -2.38
CA HIS A 140 13.37 10.85 -2.32
C HIS A 140 12.16 10.68 -1.39
N VAL A 141 11.76 9.46 -1.05
CA VAL A 141 10.49 9.22 -0.34
C VAL A 141 10.62 8.31 0.87
N ASN A 142 11.26 7.15 0.74
CA ASN A 142 11.31 6.16 1.82
C ASN A 142 12.11 6.73 3.01
N PRO A 143 11.53 6.74 4.23
CA PRO A 143 12.20 7.28 5.41
C PRO A 143 13.42 6.42 5.79
N ASN A 144 13.32 5.10 5.62
CA ASN A 144 14.44 4.18 5.71
C ASN A 144 14.95 3.83 4.29
N ARG A 145 16.21 4.16 4.02
CA ARG A 145 16.85 3.88 2.72
C ARG A 145 17.28 2.42 2.55
N GLU A 146 17.37 1.67 3.64
CA GLU A 146 17.84 0.29 3.65
C GLU A 146 16.69 -0.72 3.80
N ASP A 147 15.46 -0.23 4.05
CA ASP A 147 14.28 -1.10 4.10
C ASP A 147 13.02 -0.39 3.59
N CYS A 148 12.43 -0.95 2.55
CA CYS A 148 11.17 -0.49 1.99
C CYS A 148 9.95 -0.91 2.82
N CYS A 149 10.07 -1.87 3.74
CA CYS A 149 9.01 -2.30 4.64
C CYS A 149 8.85 -1.42 5.90
N ASN A 150 9.52 -0.26 5.96
CA ASN A 150 9.48 0.67 7.09
C ASN A 150 9.90 0.05 8.45
N LEU A 151 10.77 -0.96 8.44
CA LEU A 151 11.43 -1.40 9.67
C LEU A 151 12.33 -0.27 10.13
N ARG A 152 12.04 0.30 11.30
CA ARG A 152 12.99 1.19 11.97
C ARG A 152 14.26 0.39 12.26
N ILE A 153 15.41 0.91 11.83
CA ILE A 153 16.68 0.45 12.37
C ILE A 153 16.73 1.03 13.78
N LEU A 154 16.65 0.16 14.79
CA LEU A 154 16.86 0.51 16.20
C LEU A 154 18.28 1.03 16.43
#